data_AF-A0A962ZQY5-F1
#
_entry.id   AF-A0A962ZQY5-F1
#
_cell.length_a   1.000
_cell.length_b   1.000
_cell.length_c   1.000
_cell.angle_alpha   90.00
_cell.angle_beta   90.00
_cell.angle_gamma   90.00
#
_symmetry.space_group_name_H-M   'P 1'
#
loop_
_entity.id
_entity.type
_entity.pdbx_description
1 polymer ?
#
loop_
_entity_poly.entity_id
_entity_poly.type
_entity_poly.pdbx_seq_one_letter_code
_entity_poly.pdbx_strand_id
1 'polypeptide(L)'
;CDACNAPVFLRFAVKDYSDNSVELFQNFVELERPKERFPFSYLPKQTDVLFREALSCYTHNNFNAFASMCRRATACAFEAMGKDGKLRAFDEVLEAQRIAEIDDDAFAPIKKVLFGASSEEELPPLNRAQAGVLLEVMKDMFYQCFVRRGKLTRAIKVRRFFVQESNGGTLESY
;
A
#
# COMPACT_ATOMS: atom_id res chain seq x y z
N CYS A 1 10.49 8.81 -12.01
CA CYS A 1 9.58 9.00 -10.87
C CYS A 1 10.46 8.99 -9.64
N ASP A 2 10.38 10.01 -8.80
CA ASP A 2 11.35 10.18 -7.70
C ASP A 2 11.18 9.13 -6.60
N ALA A 3 9.99 8.53 -6.49
CA ALA A 3 9.72 7.49 -5.49
C ALA A 3 10.21 6.09 -5.89
N CYS A 4 10.14 5.73 -7.18
CA CYS A 4 10.36 4.35 -7.62
C CYS A 4 11.35 4.19 -8.79
N ASN A 5 11.98 5.28 -9.24
CA ASN A 5 12.89 5.33 -10.38
C ASN A 5 12.35 4.77 -11.71
N ALA A 6 11.03 4.57 -11.82
CA ALA A 6 10.41 4.16 -13.07
C ALA A 6 10.34 5.34 -14.07
N PRO A 7 10.35 5.05 -15.39
CA PRO A 7 10.10 6.05 -16.43
C PRO A 7 8.79 6.80 -16.17
N VAL A 8 8.79 8.11 -16.41
CA VAL A 8 7.58 8.94 -16.37
C VAL A 8 7.41 9.56 -17.73
N PHE A 9 6.22 9.42 -18.27
CA PHE A 9 5.89 10.01 -19.56
C PHE A 9 5.43 11.45 -19.32
N LEU A 10 6.13 12.41 -19.92
CA LEU A 10 5.82 13.83 -19.83
C LEU A 10 5.39 14.34 -21.20
N ARG A 11 4.39 15.21 -21.22
CA ARG A 11 4.01 15.99 -22.40
C ARG A 11 4.42 17.44 -22.20
N PHE A 12 5.21 17.96 -23.11
CA PHE A 12 5.54 19.37 -23.19
C PHE A 12 4.71 20.03 -24.29
N ALA A 13 4.26 21.26 -24.05
CA ALA A 13 3.68 22.07 -25.13
C ALA A 13 4.82 22.60 -26.01
N VAL A 14 4.61 22.59 -27.33
CA VAL A 14 5.54 23.20 -28.28
C VAL A 14 5.34 24.71 -28.23
N LYS A 15 6.44 25.44 -27.98
CA LYS A 15 6.47 26.91 -27.99
C LYS A 15 6.80 27.43 -29.39
N ASP A 16 7.78 26.84 -30.03
CA ASP A 16 8.18 27.18 -31.40
C ASP A 16 8.67 25.93 -32.15
N TYR A 17 8.44 25.90 -33.46
CA TYR A 17 8.82 24.80 -34.33
C TYR A 17 9.51 25.35 -35.56
N SER A 18 10.81 25.11 -35.68
CA SER A 18 11.64 25.52 -36.83
C SER A 18 12.18 24.30 -37.57
N ASP A 19 12.74 24.52 -38.76
CA ASP A 19 13.26 23.44 -39.61
C ASP A 19 14.31 22.55 -38.91
N ASN A 20 15.08 23.11 -37.96
CA ASN A 20 16.17 22.41 -37.27
C ASN A 20 16.02 22.35 -35.75
N SER A 21 14.94 22.89 -35.16
CA SER A 21 14.77 22.88 -33.71
C SER A 21 13.31 22.91 -33.28
N VAL A 22 13.03 22.33 -32.12
CA VAL A 22 11.74 22.42 -31.44
C VAL A 22 11.98 23.06 -30.08
N GLU A 23 11.38 24.22 -29.84
CA GLU A 23 11.39 24.86 -28.53
C GLU A 23 10.17 24.40 -27.74
N LEU A 24 10.40 23.88 -26.53
CA LEU A 24 9.34 23.40 -25.65
C LEU A 24 9.12 24.41 -24.51
N PHE A 25 7.87 24.58 -24.08
CA PHE A 25 7.62 25.29 -22.84
C PHE A 25 8.19 24.51 -21.64
N GLN A 26 8.60 25.21 -20.56
CA GLN A 26 9.16 24.54 -19.38
C GLN A 26 8.12 23.79 -18.53
N ASN A 27 6.84 24.16 -18.63
CA ASN A 27 5.76 23.43 -17.99
C ASN A 27 5.43 22.15 -18.76
N PHE A 28 5.24 21.06 -18.00
CA PHE A 28 4.89 19.75 -18.53
C PHE A 28 3.61 19.22 -17.90
N VAL A 29 3.00 18.25 -18.58
CA VAL A 29 1.90 17.43 -18.07
C VAL A 29 2.40 16.00 -17.94
N GLU A 30 2.30 15.40 -16.75
CA GLU A 30 2.55 13.96 -16.57
C GLU A 30 1.43 13.17 -17.26
N LEU A 31 1.79 12.35 -18.25
CA LEU A 31 0.87 11.53 -19.03
C LEU A 31 0.57 10.20 -18.34
N GLU A 32 1.59 9.56 -17.78
CA GLU A 32 1.45 8.27 -17.12
C GLU A 32 2.33 8.22 -15.88
N ARG A 33 1.69 7.94 -14.74
CA ARG A 33 2.37 7.71 -13.48
C ARG A 33 2.63 6.22 -13.30
N PRO A 34 3.81 5.83 -12.81
CA PRO A 34 4.10 4.42 -12.58
C PRO A 34 3.11 3.84 -11.59
N LYS A 35 2.63 2.64 -11.90
CA LYS A 35 1.74 1.89 -11.02
C LYS A 35 2.47 1.52 -9.74
N GLU A 36 1.84 1.78 -8.61
CA GLU A 36 2.33 1.38 -7.30
C GLU A 36 2.48 -0.14 -7.22
N ARG A 37 3.60 -0.60 -6.64
CA ARG A 37 3.94 -2.03 -6.55
C ARG A 37 3.63 -2.55 -5.15
N PHE A 38 2.94 -3.69 -5.07
CA PHE A 38 2.65 -4.37 -3.81
C PHE A 38 2.56 -5.90 -4.01
N PRO A 39 3.01 -6.73 -3.06
CA PRO A 39 2.90 -8.20 -3.14
C PRO A 39 1.48 -8.68 -2.79
N PHE A 40 0.53 -8.47 -3.69
CA PHE A 40 -0.89 -8.75 -3.51
C PHE A 40 -1.25 -10.21 -3.22
N SER A 41 -0.43 -11.18 -3.64
CA SER A 41 -0.72 -12.61 -3.50
C SER A 41 -0.93 -13.10 -2.06
N TYR A 42 -0.56 -12.29 -1.07
CA TYR A 42 -0.72 -12.59 0.35
C TYR A 42 -2.00 -11.98 0.96
N LEU A 43 -2.69 -11.08 0.23
CA LEU A 43 -3.89 -10.44 0.73
C LEU A 43 -5.12 -11.34 0.58
N PRO A 44 -6.13 -11.18 1.44
CA PRO A 44 -7.46 -11.71 1.19
C PRO A 44 -8.00 -11.21 -0.16
N LYS A 45 -8.72 -12.07 -0.90
CA LYS A 45 -9.15 -11.78 -2.28
C LYS A 45 -9.88 -10.44 -2.43
N GLN A 46 -10.80 -10.13 -1.51
CA GLN A 46 -11.58 -8.90 -1.60
C GLN A 46 -10.76 -7.67 -1.20
N THR A 47 -9.85 -7.79 -0.21
CA THR A 47 -8.86 -6.75 0.12
C THR A 47 -7.94 -6.47 -1.07
N ASP A 48 -7.48 -7.51 -1.79
CA ASP A 48 -6.65 -7.38 -2.99
C ASP A 48 -7.34 -6.51 -4.05
N VAL A 49 -8.57 -6.86 -4.43
CA VAL A 49 -9.34 -6.11 -5.43
C VAL A 49 -9.50 -4.64 -5.03
N LEU A 50 -9.96 -4.39 -3.80
CA LEU A 50 -10.18 -3.02 -3.31
C LEU A 50 -8.89 -2.21 -3.21
N PHE A 51 -7.78 -2.85 -2.80
CA PHE A 51 -6.50 -2.15 -2.69
C PHE A 51 -5.92 -1.81 -4.07
N ARG A 52 -6.10 -2.67 -5.08
CA ARG A 52 -5.73 -2.33 -6.47
C ARG A 52 -6.51 -1.14 -6.99
N GLU A 53 -7.81 -1.08 -6.71
CA GLU A 53 -8.63 0.09 -7.04
C GLU A 53 -8.13 1.34 -6.32
N ALA A 54 -7.78 1.24 -5.04
CA ALA A 54 -7.18 2.34 -4.29
C ALA A 54 -5.89 2.84 -4.96
N LEU A 55 -4.96 1.95 -5.31
CA LEU A 55 -3.73 2.35 -6.00
C LEU A 55 -4.02 3.03 -7.34
N SER A 56 -5.03 2.56 -8.08
CA SER A 56 -5.48 3.23 -9.30
C SER A 56 -5.99 4.65 -9.03
N CYS A 57 -6.82 4.85 -8.00
CA CYS A 57 -7.28 6.19 -7.61
C CYS A 57 -6.11 7.12 -7.25
N TYR A 58 -5.12 6.62 -6.53
CA TYR A 58 -3.92 7.38 -6.16
C TYR A 58 -3.10 7.78 -7.39
N THR A 59 -2.84 6.85 -8.31
CA THR A 59 -2.10 7.09 -9.56
C THR A 59 -2.75 8.20 -10.39
N HIS A 60 -4.08 8.35 -10.34
CA HIS A 60 -4.83 9.38 -11.08
C HIS A 60 -5.12 10.66 -10.27
N ASN A 61 -4.50 10.86 -9.10
CA ASN A 61 -4.75 12.00 -8.20
C ASN A 61 -6.20 12.15 -7.70
N ASN A 62 -6.99 11.08 -7.72
CA ASN A 62 -8.37 11.09 -7.23
C ASN A 62 -8.39 10.81 -5.72
N PHE A 63 -7.87 11.75 -4.90
CA PHE A 63 -7.57 11.50 -3.49
C PHE A 63 -8.79 11.20 -2.61
N ASN A 64 -9.96 11.77 -2.91
CA ASN A 64 -11.20 11.43 -2.21
C ASN A 64 -11.65 9.99 -2.51
N ALA A 65 -11.55 9.58 -3.77
CA ALA A 65 -11.83 8.19 -4.17
C ALA A 65 -10.80 7.23 -3.57
N PHE A 66 -9.52 7.63 -3.55
CA PHE A 66 -8.45 6.88 -2.91
C PHE A 66 -8.73 6.65 -1.42
N ALA A 67 -9.08 7.70 -0.68
CA ALA A 67 -9.44 7.58 0.74
C ALA A 67 -10.62 6.61 0.96
N SER A 68 -11.66 6.70 0.11
CA SER A 68 -12.80 5.79 0.16
C SER A 68 -12.40 4.33 -0.09
N MET A 69 -11.59 4.07 -1.12
CA MET A 69 -11.11 2.73 -1.42
C MET A 69 -10.18 2.18 -0.34
N CYS A 70 -9.32 3.03 0.26
CA CYS A 70 -8.51 2.65 1.41
C CYS A 70 -9.39 2.22 2.59
N ARG A 71 -10.41 3.00 2.96
CA ARG A 71 -11.34 2.63 4.03
C ARG A 71 -12.02 1.29 3.75
N ARG A 72 -12.52 1.07 2.52
CA ARG A 72 -13.17 -0.19 2.12
C ARG A 72 -12.20 -1.38 2.18
N ALA A 73 -10.98 -1.22 1.67
CA ALA A 73 -9.96 -2.26 1.69
C ALA A 73 -9.58 -2.64 3.13
N THR A 74 -9.43 -1.64 3.99
CA THR A 74 -9.08 -1.79 5.40
C THR A 74 -10.20 -2.46 6.20
N ALA A 75 -11.47 -2.08 5.98
CA ALA A 75 -12.62 -2.76 6.58
C ALA A 75 -12.65 -4.25 6.23
N CYS A 76 -12.49 -4.59 4.94
CA CYS A 76 -12.43 -5.97 4.49
C CYS A 76 -11.24 -6.73 5.08
N ALA A 77 -10.08 -6.07 5.22
CA ALA A 77 -8.91 -6.66 5.86
C ALA A 77 -9.16 -6.96 7.34
N PHE A 78 -9.84 -6.08 8.07
CA PHE A 78 -10.18 -6.30 9.47
C PHE A 78 -11.08 -7.51 9.65
N GLU A 79 -12.12 -7.64 8.82
CA GLU A 79 -12.99 -8.81 8.81
C GLU A 79 -12.21 -10.10 8.57
N ALA A 80 -11.30 -10.10 7.58
CA ALA A 80 -10.48 -11.27 7.27
C ALA A 80 -9.50 -11.66 8.39
N MET A 81 -9.11 -10.72 9.25
CA MET A 81 -8.23 -10.98 10.39
C MET A 81 -8.97 -11.44 11.66
N GLY A 82 -10.30 -11.36 11.67
CA GLY A 82 -11.13 -11.75 12.80
C GLY A 82 -11.26 -10.67 13.89
N LYS A 83 -11.73 -11.07 15.08
CA LYS A 83 -12.14 -10.16 16.17
C LYS A 83 -11.07 -9.14 16.57
N ASP A 84 -9.82 -9.56 16.61
CA ASP A 84 -8.69 -8.70 17.02
C ASP A 84 -7.98 -8.03 15.83
N GLY A 85 -8.51 -8.20 14.62
CA GLY A 85 -7.90 -7.70 13.39
C GLY A 85 -7.73 -6.19 13.36
N LYS A 86 -8.77 -5.45 13.77
CA LYS A 86 -8.75 -3.98 13.82
C LYS A 86 -7.71 -3.46 14.83
N LEU A 87 -7.62 -4.07 16.01
CA LEU A 87 -6.67 -3.67 17.04
C LEU A 87 -5.23 -3.93 16.59
N ARG A 88 -4.96 -5.12 16.03
CA ARG A 88 -3.63 -5.45 15.49
C ARG A 88 -3.20 -4.48 14.39
N ALA A 89 -4.09 -4.14 13.48
CA ALA A 89 -3.78 -3.16 12.43
C ALA A 89 -3.56 -1.75 13.00
N PHE A 90 -4.31 -1.38 14.04
CA PHE A 90 -4.13 -0.10 14.72
C PHE A 90 -2.74 0.02 15.34
N ASP A 91 -2.25 -1.04 15.99
CA ASP A 91 -0.90 -1.08 16.56
C ASP A 91 0.18 -0.89 15.47
N GLU A 92 0.06 -1.59 14.33
CA GLU A 92 1.00 -1.44 13.20
C GLU A 92 0.99 -0.02 12.62
N VAL A 93 -0.18 0.62 12.54
CA VAL A 93 -0.32 1.99 12.03
C VAL A 93 0.26 3.02 12.99
N LEU A 94 0.06 2.86 14.31
CA LEU A 94 0.67 3.73 15.31
C LEU A 94 2.19 3.57 15.37
N GLU A 95 2.68 2.34 15.19
CA GLU A 95 4.11 2.08 15.10
C GLU A 95 4.72 2.78 13.88
N ALA A 96 4.04 2.74 12.73
CA ALA A 96 4.47 3.48 11.54
C ALA A 96 4.49 5.01 11.78
N GLN A 97 3.45 5.56 12.43
CA GLN A 97 3.40 6.97 12.83
C GLN A 97 4.60 7.34 13.70
N ARG A 98 4.90 6.51 14.71
CA ARG A 98 5.97 6.74 15.68
C ARG A 98 7.36 6.66 15.03
N ILE A 99 7.61 5.67 14.19
CA ILE A 99 8.90 5.51 13.49
C ILE A 99 9.16 6.68 12.54
N ALA A 100 8.11 7.17 11.87
CA ALA A 100 8.21 8.29 10.95
C ALA A 100 8.18 9.67 11.65
N GLU A 101 8.09 9.71 12.98
CA GLU A 101 8.02 10.94 13.79
C GLU A 101 6.94 11.93 13.30
N ILE A 102 5.80 11.40 12.85
CA ILE A 102 4.70 12.22 12.33
C ILE A 102 3.85 12.72 13.50
N ASP A 103 3.66 14.03 13.57
CA ASP A 103 2.82 14.66 14.57
C ASP A 103 1.36 14.19 14.50
N ASP A 104 0.67 14.23 15.63
CA ASP A 104 -0.68 13.70 15.76
C ASP A 104 -1.69 14.45 14.88
N ASP A 105 -1.52 15.75 14.67
CA ASP A 105 -2.44 16.58 13.89
C ASP A 105 -2.31 16.26 12.40
N ALA A 106 -1.08 16.10 11.89
CA ALA A 106 -0.81 15.68 10.53
C ALA A 106 -1.30 14.25 10.26
N PHE A 107 -1.28 13.37 11.27
CA PHE A 107 -1.67 11.97 11.13
C PHE A 107 -3.16 11.71 11.40
N ALA A 108 -3.88 12.62 12.05
CA ALA A 108 -5.29 12.47 12.40
C ALA A 108 -6.20 12.13 11.19
N PRO A 109 -6.05 12.76 10.00
CA PRO A 109 -6.86 12.40 8.83
C PRO A 109 -6.63 10.96 8.38
N ILE A 110 -5.41 10.43 8.49
CA ILE A 110 -5.05 9.06 8.11
C ILE A 110 -5.76 8.09 9.05
N LYS A 111 -5.67 8.34 10.37
CA LYS A 111 -6.40 7.55 11.39
C LYS A 111 -7.91 7.54 11.12
N LYS A 112 -8.49 8.70 10.78
CA LYS A 112 -9.92 8.83 10.48
C LYS A 112 -10.34 8.07 9.22
N VAL A 113 -9.50 8.04 8.18
CA VAL A 113 -9.78 7.24 6.98
C VAL A 113 -9.80 5.74 7.31
N LEU A 114 -8.77 5.26 8.02
CA LEU A 114 -8.56 3.83 8.27
C LEU A 114 -9.47 3.24 9.34
N PHE A 115 -9.74 3.98 10.42
CA PHE A 115 -10.40 3.46 11.62
C PHE A 115 -11.74 4.12 11.95
N GLY A 116 -12.14 5.14 11.18
CA GLY A 116 -13.43 5.84 11.30
C GLY A 116 -14.62 4.88 11.37
N ALA A 117 -15.67 5.31 12.06
CA ALA A 117 -16.85 4.52 12.35
C ALA A 117 -17.85 4.55 11.19
N SER A 118 -18.13 3.37 10.62
CA SER A 118 -19.17 3.11 9.61
C SER A 118 -19.02 3.84 8.25
N SER A 119 -19.79 3.38 7.26
CA SER A 119 -19.83 3.92 5.91
C SER A 119 -20.46 5.31 5.80
N GLU A 120 -21.14 5.78 6.85
CA GLU A 120 -21.86 7.06 6.86
C GLU A 120 -21.00 8.22 7.37
N GLU A 121 -19.87 7.94 8.02
CA GLU A 121 -18.97 9.00 8.48
C GLU A 121 -18.24 9.64 7.29
N GLU A 122 -18.36 10.97 7.19
CA GLU A 122 -17.71 11.74 6.14
C GLU A 122 -16.18 11.56 6.16
N LEU A 123 -15.62 11.23 5.00
CA LEU A 123 -14.17 11.09 4.81
C LEU A 123 -13.52 12.47 4.82
N PRO A 124 -12.39 12.65 5.54
CA PRO A 124 -11.66 13.91 5.45
C PRO A 124 -11.11 14.08 4.02
N PRO A 125 -11.19 15.29 3.44
CA PRO A 125 -10.49 15.56 2.19
C PRO A 125 -8.98 15.44 2.41
N LEU A 126 -8.29 14.78 1.49
CA LEU A 126 -6.85 14.59 1.58
C LEU A 126 -6.14 15.47 0.54
N ASN A 127 -5.13 16.20 1.00
CA ASN A 127 -4.17 16.81 0.09
C ASN A 127 -3.17 15.76 -0.44
N ARG A 128 -2.33 16.16 -1.40
CA ARG A 128 -1.34 15.26 -2.04
C ARG A 128 -0.37 14.64 -1.03
N ALA A 129 0.10 15.42 -0.05
CA ALA A 129 1.05 14.93 0.95
C ALA A 129 0.38 13.90 1.88
N GLN A 130 -0.82 14.20 2.37
CA GLN A 130 -1.61 13.28 3.20
C GLN A 130 -1.98 11.99 2.46
N ALA A 131 -2.31 12.07 1.17
CA ALA A 131 -2.54 10.90 0.35
C ALA A 131 -1.27 10.03 0.20
N GLY A 132 -0.10 10.66 0.06
CA GLY A 132 1.19 9.96 0.05
C GLY A 132 1.47 9.24 1.37
N VAL A 133 1.22 9.90 2.50
CA VAL A 133 1.35 9.27 3.84
C VAL A 133 0.38 8.10 3.97
N LEU A 134 -0.90 8.28 3.61
CA LEU A 134 -1.90 7.22 3.66
C LEU A 134 -1.49 6.01 2.79
N LEU A 135 -0.93 6.24 1.60
CA LEU A 135 -0.44 5.17 0.72
C LEU A 135 0.63 4.32 1.42
N GLU A 136 1.65 4.95 1.99
CA GLU A 136 2.73 4.22 2.63
C GLU A 136 2.25 3.50 3.89
N VAL A 137 1.40 4.14 4.70
CA VAL A 137 0.77 3.51 5.87
C VAL A 137 -0.06 2.28 5.48
N MET A 138 -0.83 2.36 4.39
CA MET A 138 -1.59 1.23 3.88
C MET A 138 -0.68 0.07 3.45
N LYS A 139 0.41 0.38 2.73
CA LYS A 139 1.39 -0.63 2.30
C LYS A 139 2.04 -1.29 3.51
N ASP A 140 2.46 -0.52 4.50
CA ASP A 140 3.11 -1.04 5.72
C ASP A 140 2.15 -1.91 6.53
N MET A 141 0.94 -1.42 6.80
CA MET A 141 -0.09 -2.16 7.52
C MET A 141 -0.39 -3.51 6.85
N PHE A 142 -0.64 -3.52 5.54
CA PHE A 142 -0.90 -4.75 4.79
C PHE A 142 0.33 -5.66 4.70
N TYR A 143 1.53 -5.09 4.63
CA TYR A 143 2.75 -5.87 4.66
C TYR A 143 2.89 -6.60 6.00
N GLN A 144 2.75 -5.90 7.12
CA GLN A 144 2.91 -6.48 8.45
C GLN A 144 1.79 -7.50 8.75
N CYS A 145 0.54 -7.15 8.45
CA CYS A 145 -0.61 -7.99 8.77
C CYS A 145 -0.68 -9.27 7.93
N PHE A 146 -0.31 -9.22 6.63
CA PHE A 146 -0.51 -10.33 5.70
C PHE A 146 0.79 -10.84 5.08
N VAL A 147 1.59 -9.96 4.47
CA VAL A 147 2.74 -10.38 3.65
C VAL A 147 3.84 -11.00 4.50
N ARG A 148 4.25 -10.33 5.58
CA ARG A 148 5.28 -10.81 6.51
C ARG A 148 4.86 -12.14 7.12
N ARG A 149 3.61 -12.23 7.61
CA ARG A 149 3.05 -13.46 8.17
C ARG A 149 3.05 -14.59 7.14
N GLY A 150 2.60 -14.33 5.91
CA GLY A 150 2.57 -15.32 4.84
C GLY A 150 3.96 -15.82 4.44
N LYS A 151 4.94 -14.92 4.30
CA LYS A 151 6.34 -15.28 4.06
C LYS A 151 6.91 -16.14 5.20
N LEU A 152 6.65 -15.75 6.45
CA LEU A 152 7.11 -16.47 7.63
C LEU A 152 6.48 -17.87 7.72
N THR A 153 5.18 -18.01 7.49
CA THR A 153 4.49 -19.31 7.47
C THR A 153 5.08 -20.24 6.41
N ARG A 154 5.36 -19.73 5.20
CA ARG A 154 6.02 -20.53 4.15
C ARG A 154 7.42 -20.97 4.58
N ALA A 155 8.21 -20.08 5.17
CA ALA A 155 9.55 -20.40 5.66
C ALA A 155 9.53 -21.43 6.80
N ILE A 156 8.59 -21.33 7.74
CA ILE A 156 8.46 -22.29 8.85
C ILE A 156 8.11 -23.69 8.35
N LYS A 157 7.23 -23.82 7.35
CA LYS A 157 6.92 -25.12 6.74
C LYS A 157 8.16 -25.80 6.17
N VAL A 158 9.01 -25.04 5.48
CA VAL A 158 10.29 -25.54 4.95
C VAL A 158 11.23 -25.95 6.07
N ARG A 159 11.36 -25.14 7.14
CA ARG A 159 12.20 -25.49 8.30
C ARG A 159 11.74 -26.78 8.98
N ARG A 160 10.42 -26.96 9.14
CA ARG A 160 9.84 -28.19 9.72
C ARG A 160 10.11 -29.41 8.85
N PHE A 161 10.00 -29.26 7.53
CA PHE A 161 10.34 -30.33 6.58
C PHE A 161 11.78 -30.81 6.78
N PHE A 162 12.76 -29.90 6.81
CA PHE A 162 14.16 -30.26 7.01
C PHE A 162 14.44 -30.92 8.38
N VAL A 163 13.77 -30.47 9.44
CA VAL A 163 13.91 -31.09 10.78
C VAL A 163 13.28 -32.50 10.83
N GLN A 164 12.21 -32.74 10.08
CA GLN A 164 11.58 -34.06 9.99
C GLN A 164 12.43 -35.05 9.17
N GLU A 165 13.02 -34.62 8.05
CA GLU A 165 13.95 -35.47 7.29
C GLU A 165 15.18 -35.85 8.10
N SER A 166 15.77 -34.92 8.85
CA SER A 166 16.92 -35.23 9.70
C SER A 166 16.61 -36.23 10.82
N ASN A 167 15.37 -36.26 11.32
CA ASN A 167 14.94 -37.18 12.36
C ASN A 167 14.42 -38.53 11.81
N GLY A 168 13.99 -38.57 10.55
CA GLY A 168 13.52 -39.79 9.86
C GLY A 168 14.66 -40.64 9.28
N GLY A 169 15.87 -40.09 9.15
CA GLY A 169 17.05 -40.78 8.58
C GLY A 169 17.84 -41.67 9.54
N THR A 170 17.42 -41.84 10.81
CA THR A 170 18.21 -42.54 11.84
C THR A 170 17.66 -43.90 12.25
N LEU A 171 16.69 -44.46 11.53
CA LEU A 171 16.09 -45.76 11.83
C LEU A 171 15.99 -46.63 10.57
N GLU A 172 17.12 -46.97 9.95
CA GLU A 172 17.20 -48.14 9.05
C GLU A 172 18.67 -48.55 8.87
N SER A 173 19.23 -49.20 9.90
CA SER A 173 20.39 -50.09 9.76
C SER A 173 20.34 -51.13 10.88
N TYR A 174 19.58 -52.21 10.66
CA TYR A 174 19.76 -53.50 11.30
C TYR A 174 20.20 -54.50 10.24
#